data_AF-A0A258X0A2-F1
#
_entry.id   AF-A0A258X0A2-F1
#
_cell.length_a   1.000
_cell.length_b   1.000
_cell.length_c   1.000
_cell.angle_alpha   90.00
_cell.angle_beta   90.00
_cell.angle_gamma   90.00
#
_symmetry.space_group_name_H-M   'P 1'
#
loop_
_entity.id
_entity.type
_entity.pdbx_description
1 polymer ?
#
loop_
_entity_poly.entity_id
_entity_poly.type
_entity_poly.pdbx_seq_one_letter_code
_entity_poly.pdbx_strand_id
1 'polypeptide(L)'
;MEKVIVALWAFVDETHAQCGARLLQSLPPALAQVGVKSLRINVRDEAVAAGAGLVQRWQEPQHAAVVQFWMPSANARFRSGVDAVLAAHGAKFAAWLVCESTVIANTDHPPVPVSLGKQSNIDGFTRTWGFAQASFISFRPD
;
A
#
# COMPACT_ATOMS: atom_id res chain seq x y z
N MET A 1 13.19 7.97 -11.04
CA MET A 1 11.90 7.69 -10.36
C MET A 1 12.21 6.81 -9.18
N GLU A 2 11.99 7.32 -7.97
CA GLU A 2 12.23 6.64 -6.72
C GLU A 2 10.96 5.91 -6.27
N LYS A 3 11.13 4.70 -5.74
CA LYS A 3 10.05 3.91 -5.17
C LYS A 3 10.00 4.10 -3.66
N VAL A 4 8.80 4.33 -3.14
CA VAL A 4 8.53 4.40 -1.69
C VAL A 4 7.58 3.28 -1.32
N ILE A 5 7.88 2.59 -0.21
CA ILE A 5 6.99 1.59 0.40
C ILE A 5 6.49 2.15 1.73
N VAL A 6 5.20 2.02 1.96
CA VAL A 6 4.52 2.53 3.15
C VAL A 6 3.73 1.43 3.82
N ALA A 7 3.93 1.28 5.12
CA ALA A 7 3.03 0.55 5.99
C ALA A 7 1.98 1.53 6.52
N LEU A 8 0.70 1.18 6.42
CA LEU A 8 -0.41 2.03 6.87
C LEU A 8 -1.30 1.26 7.84
N TRP A 9 -1.61 1.88 8.98
CA TRP A 9 -2.45 1.31 10.02
C TRP A 9 -3.88 1.83 9.92
N ALA A 10 -4.85 0.94 10.13
CA ALA A 10 -6.27 1.29 10.20
C ALA A 10 -6.55 2.25 11.36
N PHE A 11 -7.66 2.96 11.28
CA PHE A 11 -8.18 3.72 12.43
C PHE A 11 -8.64 2.76 13.55
N VAL A 12 -8.74 3.28 14.78
CA VAL A 12 -8.97 2.46 15.99
C VAL A 12 -10.21 1.57 15.89
N ASP A 13 -11.27 2.07 15.25
CA ASP A 13 -12.56 1.39 15.14
C ASP A 13 -12.78 0.74 13.76
N GLU A 14 -11.71 0.49 13.00
CA GLU A 14 -11.78 0.01 11.63
C GLU A 14 -11.09 -1.36 11.48
N THR A 15 -11.82 -2.34 10.97
CA THR A 15 -11.25 -3.65 10.60
C THR A 15 -10.32 -3.52 9.41
N HIS A 16 -9.40 -4.48 9.23
CA HIS A 16 -8.52 -4.50 8.05
C HIS A 16 -9.29 -4.50 6.72
N ALA A 17 -10.43 -5.21 6.64
CA ALA A 17 -11.25 -5.27 5.43
C ALA A 17 -11.91 -3.92 5.13
N GLN A 18 -12.46 -3.25 6.14
CA GLN A 18 -13.03 -1.89 6.00
C GLN A 18 -11.97 -0.89 5.57
N CYS A 19 -10.80 -0.93 6.20
CA CYS A 19 -9.64 -0.12 5.83
C CYS A 19 -9.23 -0.38 4.38
N GLY A 20 -9.12 -1.65 3.98
CA GLY A 20 -8.79 -2.04 2.62
C GLY A 20 -9.77 -1.46 1.59
N ALA A 21 -11.08 -1.62 1.81
CA ALA A 21 -12.11 -1.10 0.92
C ALA A 21 -12.05 0.43 0.80
N ARG A 22 -11.94 1.14 1.93
CA ARG A 22 -11.82 2.61 1.96
C ARG A 22 -10.57 3.08 1.22
N LEU A 23 -9.41 2.46 1.49
CA LEU A 23 -8.15 2.82 0.83
C LEU A 23 -8.24 2.63 -0.67
N LEU A 24 -8.80 1.51 -1.15
CA LEU A 24 -8.97 1.28 -2.59
C LEU A 24 -9.84 2.36 -3.23
N GLN A 25 -10.89 2.82 -2.55
CA GLN A 25 -11.77 3.86 -3.06
C GLN A 25 -11.12 5.27 -3.08
N SER A 26 -10.49 5.68 -1.98
CA SER A 26 -10.14 7.10 -1.77
C SER A 26 -8.66 7.44 -1.94
N LEU A 27 -7.76 6.50 -1.68
CA LEU A 27 -6.33 6.78 -1.69
C LEU A 27 -5.78 7.05 -3.10
N PRO A 28 -6.13 6.29 -4.15
CA PRO A 28 -5.61 6.50 -5.49
C PRO A 28 -5.92 7.90 -6.08
N PRO A 29 -7.18 8.41 -6.07
CA PRO A 29 -7.44 9.75 -6.58
C PRO A 29 -6.75 10.84 -5.73
N ALA A 30 -6.65 10.67 -4.41
CA ALA A 30 -5.95 11.62 -3.54
C ALA A 30 -4.44 11.68 -3.84
N LEU A 31 -3.80 10.52 -4.05
CA LEU A 31 -2.38 10.45 -4.40
C LEU A 31 -2.09 10.98 -5.80
N ALA A 32 -3.01 10.79 -6.75
CA ALA A 32 -2.89 11.34 -8.10
C ALA A 32 -2.85 12.89 -8.09
N GLN A 33 -3.66 13.53 -7.23
CA GLN A 33 -3.68 14.99 -7.08
C GLN A 33 -2.35 15.58 -6.60
N VAL A 34 -1.56 14.81 -5.84
CA VAL A 34 -0.24 15.22 -5.34
C VAL A 34 0.91 14.66 -6.18
N GLY A 35 0.63 14.17 -7.40
CA GLY A 35 1.64 13.85 -8.41
C GLY A 35 2.13 12.41 -8.44
N VAL A 36 1.51 11.49 -7.69
CA VAL A 36 1.82 10.05 -7.79
C VAL A 36 1.26 9.49 -9.09
N LYS A 37 2.13 8.92 -9.94
CA LYS A 37 1.76 8.39 -11.26
C LYS A 37 1.60 6.87 -11.31
N SER A 38 2.17 6.17 -10.35
CA SER A 38 2.12 4.71 -10.29
C SER A 38 1.95 4.29 -8.85
N LEU A 39 1.01 3.37 -8.63
CA LEU A 39 0.55 2.99 -7.30
C LEU A 39 0.28 1.48 -7.29
N ARG A 40 0.65 0.84 -6.18
CA ARG A 40 0.25 -0.51 -5.83
C ARG A 40 -0.21 -0.51 -4.38
N ILE A 41 -1.37 -1.08 -4.11
CA ILE A 41 -1.91 -1.22 -2.77
C ILE A 41 -2.11 -2.72 -2.50
N ASN A 42 -1.59 -3.20 -1.38
CA ASN A 42 -1.84 -4.54 -0.88
C ASN A 42 -2.68 -4.40 0.38
N VAL A 43 -3.86 -4.99 0.40
CA VAL A 43 -4.81 -4.93 1.51
C VAL A 43 -5.04 -6.33 2.08
N ARG A 44 -5.48 -6.39 3.33
CA ARG A 44 -5.96 -7.62 3.96
C ARG A 44 -7.48 -7.62 3.97
N ASP A 45 -8.07 -8.37 3.04
CA ASP A 45 -9.52 -8.51 2.89
C ASP A 45 -9.96 -9.99 2.95
N GLU A 46 -11.27 -10.23 2.77
CA GLU A 46 -11.90 -11.55 2.83
C GLU A 46 -11.20 -12.58 1.93
N ALA A 47 -10.73 -12.15 0.76
CA ALA A 47 -10.14 -13.05 -0.22
C ALA A 47 -8.75 -13.59 0.19
N VAL A 48 -8.14 -13.05 1.24
CA VAL A 48 -6.90 -13.58 1.85
C VAL A 48 -7.11 -14.06 3.28
N ALA A 49 -8.36 -14.14 3.77
CA ALA A 49 -8.68 -14.52 5.14
C ALA A 49 -8.18 -15.94 5.50
N ALA A 50 -8.18 -16.88 4.54
CA ALA A 50 -7.65 -18.23 4.74
C ALA A 50 -6.15 -18.25 5.12
N GLY A 51 -5.41 -17.20 4.79
CA GLY A 51 -4.00 -17.03 5.13
C GLY A 51 -3.74 -16.47 6.54
N ALA A 52 -4.77 -16.19 7.35
CA ALA A 52 -4.61 -15.53 8.65
C ALA A 52 -3.63 -16.26 9.60
N GLY A 53 -3.62 -17.60 9.56
CA GLY A 53 -2.71 -18.42 10.37
C GLY A 53 -1.23 -18.34 9.97
N LEU A 54 -0.93 -17.81 8.78
CA LEU A 54 0.44 -17.64 8.26
C LEU A 54 1.02 -16.26 8.57
N VAL A 55 0.24 -15.37 9.20
CA VAL A 55 0.67 -14.00 9.48
C VAL A 55 1.72 -13.99 10.59
N GLN A 56 2.94 -13.67 10.21
CA GLN A 56 4.01 -13.37 11.16
C GLN A 56 3.73 -12.01 11.84
N ARG A 57 3.64 -12.04 13.17
CA ARG A 57 3.35 -10.86 14.00
C ARG A 57 4.55 -10.50 14.85
N TRP A 58 4.95 -9.24 14.77
CA TRP A 58 6.01 -8.63 15.60
C TRP A 58 5.51 -7.40 16.38
N GLN A 59 4.35 -6.86 16.00
CA GLN A 59 3.76 -5.67 16.61
C GLN A 59 2.23 -5.83 16.67
N GLU A 60 1.60 -5.21 17.65
CA GLU A 60 0.16 -5.02 17.75
C GLU A 60 -0.16 -3.52 17.95
N PRO A 61 -1.08 -2.93 17.17
CA PRO A 61 -1.72 -3.51 15.99
C PRO A 61 -0.73 -3.67 14.82
N GLN A 62 -0.96 -4.66 13.95
CA GLN A 62 -0.23 -4.77 12.68
C GLN A 62 -0.76 -3.77 11.64
N HIS A 63 0.04 -3.42 10.63
CA HIS A 63 -0.43 -2.58 9.53
C HIS A 63 -1.56 -3.28 8.75
N ALA A 64 -2.53 -2.48 8.30
CA ALA A 64 -3.69 -2.95 7.54
C ALA A 64 -3.38 -3.05 6.04
N ALA A 65 -2.48 -2.21 5.53
CA ALA A 65 -2.12 -2.16 4.12
C ALA A 65 -0.65 -1.84 3.90
N VAL A 66 -0.13 -2.28 2.74
CA VAL A 66 1.16 -1.88 2.19
C VAL A 66 0.93 -1.12 0.90
N VAL A 67 1.29 0.15 0.91
CA VAL A 67 1.17 1.07 -0.23
C VAL A 67 2.54 1.26 -0.85
N GLN A 68 2.65 1.15 -2.17
CA GLN A 68 3.88 1.36 -2.91
C GLN A 68 3.61 2.36 -4.02
N PHE A 69 4.44 3.40 -4.13
CA PHE A 69 4.30 4.38 -5.18
C PHE A 69 5.65 4.83 -5.71
N TRP A 70 5.63 5.44 -6.89
CA TRP A 70 6.81 5.98 -7.52
C TRP A 70 6.66 7.48 -7.71
N MET A 71 7.73 8.21 -7.39
CA MET A 71 7.79 9.67 -7.50
C MET A 71 9.17 10.14 -7.97
N PRO A 72 9.32 11.38 -8.48
CA PRO A 72 10.61 11.87 -8.94
C PRO A 72 11.70 11.89 -7.85
N SER A 73 11.34 12.25 -6.62
CA SER A 73 12.22 12.25 -5.45
C SER A 73 11.42 12.05 -4.15
N ALA A 74 11.86 11.14 -3.30
CA ALA A 74 11.33 10.84 -1.98
C ALA A 74 11.84 11.79 -0.88
N ASN A 75 12.63 12.82 -1.24
CA ASN A 75 13.01 13.88 -0.31
C ASN A 75 11.75 14.48 0.34
N ALA A 76 11.80 14.69 1.65
CA ALA A 76 10.67 15.16 2.45
C ALA A 76 10.02 16.44 1.89
N ARG A 77 10.81 17.35 1.29
CA ARG A 77 10.30 18.58 0.67
C ARG A 77 9.35 18.30 -0.50
N PHE A 78 9.66 17.27 -1.31
CA PHE A 78 8.85 16.89 -2.47
C PHE A 78 7.77 15.86 -2.11
N ARG A 79 7.92 15.16 -0.98
CA ARG A 79 6.98 14.14 -0.50
C ARG A 79 5.90 14.68 0.45
N SER A 80 6.02 15.92 0.94
CA SER A 80 5.11 16.49 1.94
C SER A 80 3.62 16.37 1.60
N GLY A 81 3.22 16.61 0.34
CA GLY A 81 1.85 16.42 -0.12
C GLY A 81 1.38 14.96 -0.05
N VAL A 82 2.27 14.02 -0.38
CA VAL A 82 2.00 12.57 -0.25
C VAL A 82 1.88 12.17 1.22
N ASP A 83 2.78 12.67 2.08
CA ASP A 83 2.77 12.39 3.51
C ASP A 83 1.49 12.90 4.18
N ALA A 84 0.98 14.07 3.78
CA ALA A 84 -0.29 14.62 4.23
C ALA A 84 -1.49 13.73 3.81
N VAL A 85 -1.50 13.25 2.56
CA VAL A 85 -2.53 12.31 2.08
C VAL A 85 -2.49 11.01 2.88
N LEU A 86 -1.31 10.44 3.11
CA LEU A 86 -1.15 9.21 3.89
C LEU A 86 -1.60 9.38 5.35
N ALA A 87 -1.26 10.51 5.98
CA ALA A 87 -1.71 10.86 7.33
C ALA A 87 -3.24 10.96 7.43
N ALA A 88 -3.91 11.45 6.38
CA ALA A 88 -5.38 11.53 6.34
C ALA A 88 -6.06 10.17 6.11
N HIS A 89 -5.32 9.13 5.69
CA HIS A 89 -5.88 7.84 5.30
C HIS A 89 -5.63 6.70 6.29
N GLY A 90 -4.92 6.92 7.39
CA GLY A 90 -4.71 5.92 8.44
C GLY A 90 -4.32 6.54 9.78
N ALA A 91 -4.41 5.76 10.85
CA ALA A 91 -4.06 6.23 12.20
C ALA A 91 -2.58 6.60 12.33
N LYS A 92 -1.73 5.89 11.58
CA LYS A 92 -0.30 6.18 11.43
C LYS A 92 0.20 5.53 10.14
N PHE A 93 1.33 6.02 9.66
CA PHE A 93 2.07 5.37 8.59
C PHE A 93 3.58 5.42 8.86
N ALA A 94 4.30 4.51 8.23
CA ALA A 94 5.76 4.54 8.17
C ALA A 94 6.18 4.33 6.71
N ALA A 95 7.16 5.11 6.25
CA ALA A 95 7.56 5.15 4.85
C ALA A 95 9.07 4.91 4.69
N TRP A 96 9.44 4.06 3.73
CA TRP A 96 10.82 3.72 3.40
C TRP A 96 11.10 3.98 1.93
N LEU A 97 12.23 4.64 1.65
CA LEU A 97 12.79 4.70 0.31
C LEU A 97 13.38 3.35 -0.04
N VAL A 98 13.04 2.83 -1.22
CA VAL A 98 13.67 1.63 -1.76
C VAL A 98 14.98 2.03 -2.43
N CYS A 99 16.09 1.70 -1.78
CA CYS A 99 17.43 1.94 -2.34
C CYS A 99 17.80 0.87 -3.39
N GLU A 100 17.39 -0.37 -3.18
CA GLU A 100 17.66 -1.49 -4.08
C GLU A 100 16.42 -2.37 -4.21
N SER A 101 16.19 -2.89 -5.42
CA SER A 101 15.12 -3.86 -5.65
C SER A 101 15.44 -4.79 -6.81
N THR A 102 15.27 -6.09 -6.59
CA THR A 102 15.27 -7.10 -7.65
C THR A 102 13.83 -7.56 -7.89
N VAL A 103 13.36 -7.41 -9.13
CA VAL A 103 12.01 -7.85 -9.50
C VAL A 103 12.05 -9.33 -9.84
N ILE A 104 11.29 -10.15 -9.11
CA ILE A 104 10.92 -11.49 -9.54
C ILE A 104 9.72 -11.33 -10.45
N ALA A 105 9.92 -11.50 -11.76
CA ALA A 105 8.86 -11.34 -12.74
C ALA A 105 7.84 -12.47 -12.61
N ASN A 106 6.56 -12.11 -12.49
CA ASN A 106 5.47 -13.09 -12.60
C ASN A 106 5.22 -13.35 -14.09
N THR A 107 5.73 -14.47 -14.60
CA THR A 107 5.59 -14.86 -16.01
C THR A 107 4.21 -15.43 -16.33
N ASP A 108 3.56 -16.06 -15.34
CA ASP A 108 2.25 -16.70 -15.50
C ASP A 108 1.12 -15.67 -15.44
N HIS A 109 1.35 -14.57 -14.74
CA HIS A 109 0.43 -13.43 -14.66
C HIS A 109 1.18 -12.10 -14.83
N PRO A 110 1.49 -11.73 -16.09
CA PRO A 110 2.13 -10.46 -16.39
C PRO A 110 1.33 -9.27 -15.82
N PRO A 111 2.00 -8.22 -15.27
CA PRO A 111 1.31 -7.03 -14.79
C PRO A 111 0.58 -6.34 -15.94
N VAL A 112 -0.74 -6.17 -15.81
CA VAL A 112 -1.54 -5.41 -16.78
C VAL A 112 -1.66 -3.97 -16.27
N PRO A 113 -1.21 -2.96 -17.03
CA PRO A 113 -1.45 -1.56 -16.67
C PRO A 113 -2.95 -1.29 -16.63
N VAL A 114 -3.45 -0.88 -15.47
CA VAL A 114 -4.86 -0.55 -15.32
C VAL A 114 -4.99 0.97 -15.34
N SER A 115 -5.61 1.50 -16.39
CA SER A 115 -6.08 2.89 -16.40
C SER A 115 -7.28 3.00 -15.46
N LEU A 116 -7.42 4.12 -14.75
CA LEU A 116 -8.64 4.44 -14.02
C LEU A 116 -9.85 4.20 -14.93
N GLY A 117 -10.76 3.29 -14.52
CA GLY A 117 -12.02 3.03 -15.23
C GLY A 117 -12.05 1.88 -16.26
N LYS A 118 -11.04 1.00 -16.34
CA LYS A 118 -11.15 -0.25 -17.14
C LYS A 118 -11.02 -1.52 -16.26
N GLN A 119 -12.18 -2.16 -16.05
CA GLN A 119 -12.56 -3.44 -15.40
C GLN A 119 -11.54 -4.25 -14.57
N SER A 120 -11.80 -4.43 -13.25
CA SER A 120 -12.66 -5.54 -12.75
C SER A 120 -13.01 -5.40 -11.25
N ASN A 121 -14.22 -5.84 -10.89
CA ASN A 121 -14.74 -6.30 -9.58
C ASN A 121 -14.75 -5.36 -8.36
N ILE A 122 -14.11 -4.19 -8.45
CA ILE A 122 -14.32 -3.05 -7.55
C ILE A 122 -14.24 -1.83 -8.47
N ASP A 123 -15.26 -0.98 -8.51
CA ASP A 123 -15.34 0.15 -9.46
C ASP A 123 -14.01 0.93 -9.52
N GLY A 124 -13.29 0.81 -10.64
CA GLY A 124 -12.05 1.54 -10.92
C GLY A 124 -10.71 0.85 -10.62
N PHE A 125 -10.67 -0.33 -9.97
CA PHE A 125 -9.40 -1.01 -9.62
C PHE A 125 -9.40 -2.51 -9.96
N THR A 126 -8.41 -2.96 -10.73
CA THR A 126 -8.27 -4.40 -11.04
C THR A 126 -7.35 -5.06 -10.02
N ARG A 127 -7.86 -6.05 -9.28
CA ARG A 127 -7.03 -6.92 -8.44
C ARG A 127 -6.04 -7.68 -9.32
N THR A 128 -4.75 -7.60 -9.00
CA THR A 128 -3.69 -8.29 -9.73
C THR A 128 -3.27 -9.57 -9.02
N TRP A 129 -2.71 -10.51 -9.79
CA TRP A 129 -2.06 -11.69 -9.26
C TRP A 129 -0.74 -11.33 -8.58
N GLY A 130 -0.57 -11.79 -7.35
CA GLY A 130 0.63 -11.59 -6.55
C GLY A 130 0.31 -11.43 -5.08
N PHE A 131 1.34 -11.55 -4.25
CA PHE A 131 1.27 -11.23 -2.84
C PHE A 131 2.42 -10.30 -2.48
N ALA A 132 2.23 -9.53 -1.41
CA ALA A 132 3.32 -8.79 -0.78
C ALA A 132 3.41 -9.27 0.66
N GLN A 133 4.59 -9.77 1.03
CA GLN A 133 4.96 -9.96 2.42
C GLN A 133 5.94 -8.86 2.80
N ALA A 134 5.57 -8.08 3.82
CA ALA A 134 6.44 -7.06 4.38
C ALA A 134 6.59 -7.33 5.87
N SER A 135 7.84 -7.49 6.30
CA SER A 135 8.21 -7.45 7.71
C SER A 135 9.01 -6.19 7.93
N PHE A 136 8.48 -5.29 8.76
CA PHE A 136 9.15 -4.05 9.11
C PHE A 136 9.80 -4.24 10.48
N ILE A 137 11.10 -4.52 10.45
CA ILE A 137 11.91 -4.63 11.65
C ILE A 137 12.35 -3.21 12.00
N SER A 138 11.50 -2.48 12.70
CA SER A 138 11.97 -1.32 13.46
C SER A 138 12.60 -1.82 14.75
N PHE A 139 13.86 -1.43 14.98
CA PHE A 139 14.40 -1.44 16.34
C PHE A 139 13.53 -0.49 17.15
N ARG A 140 12.95 -0.99 18.23
CA ARG A 140 12.22 -0.14 19.17
C ARG A 140 13.22 0.87 19.76
N PRO A 141 12.78 2.09 20.10
CA PRO A 141 13.62 3.03 20.84
C PRO A 141 13.75 2.69 22.34
N ASP A 142 13.34 1.48 22.77
CA ASP A 142 13.48 1.06 24.17
C ASP A 142 14.93 0.64 24.49
#